data_AF-O59271-F1
#
_entry.id   AF-O59271-F1
#
_cell.length_a   1.000
_cell.length_b   1.000
_cell.length_c   1.000
_cell.angle_alpha   90.00
_cell.angle_beta   90.00
_cell.angle_gamma   90.00
#
_symmetry.space_group_name_H-M   'P 1'
#
loop_
_entity.id
_entity.type
_entity.pdbx_description
1 polymer ?
#
loop_
_entity_poly.entity_id
_entity_poly.type
_entity_poly.pdbx_seq_one_letter_code
_entity_poly.pdbx_strand_id
1 'polypeptide(L)'
;MPYLVIEHLEDISEWLLLEYKHVAQWWGDKLIFTNVKPKERKILAEIGSVVTESITKLPVDRSKVIVLDLQAKEELKPEDISEDTIIVVGGILGDAIPRGRTRKLITSKMEGVKVRHIGRPQFSIDGASIIAKLISEGKRLEEIEYEENPTIKLDEFSEITFHYAVPKLNGKLLLTPGLIELQKKELGYLEEDEDDGLIEFFEGKGEL
;
A
#
# COMPACT_ATOMS: atom_id res chain seq x y z
N MET A 1 4.23 -7.47 19.81
CA MET A 1 4.22 -6.84 18.46
C MET A 1 2.80 -6.32 18.20
N PRO A 2 2.65 -5.05 17.77
CA PRO A 2 1.33 -4.43 17.56
C PRO A 2 0.52 -5.12 16.45
N TYR A 3 -0.76 -4.75 16.35
CA TYR A 3 -1.62 -5.13 15.23
C TYR A 3 -1.65 -4.04 14.17
N LEU A 4 -1.74 -4.44 12.90
CA LEU A 4 -2.04 -3.55 11.79
C LEU A 4 -3.49 -3.80 11.33
N VAL A 5 -4.26 -2.73 11.31
CA VAL A 5 -5.61 -2.69 10.76
C VAL A 5 -5.60 -1.92 9.46
N ILE A 6 -6.01 -2.57 8.37
CA ILE A 6 -6.34 -1.90 7.12
C ILE A 6 -7.85 -1.69 7.08
N GLU A 7 -8.27 -0.43 7.19
CA GLU A 7 -9.68 -0.07 6.99
C GLU A 7 -9.95 -0.04 5.48
N HIS A 8 -10.63 -1.08 4.97
CA HIS A 8 -10.89 -1.25 3.55
C HIS A 8 -11.99 -0.29 3.08
N LEU A 9 -11.67 0.60 2.12
CA LEU A 9 -12.50 1.77 1.82
C LEU A 9 -12.83 1.94 0.33
N GLU A 10 -12.43 1.01 -0.52
CA GLU A 10 -12.77 0.93 -1.94
C GLU A 10 -12.92 -0.53 -2.37
N ASP A 11 -13.47 -0.80 -3.56
CA ASP A 11 -13.60 -2.18 -4.05
C ASP A 11 -12.23 -2.77 -4.46
N ILE A 12 -12.04 -4.08 -4.29
CA ILE A 12 -10.77 -4.74 -4.62
C ILE A 12 -10.48 -4.71 -6.13
N SER A 13 -9.44 -3.96 -6.52
CA SER A 13 -8.79 -4.03 -7.83
C SER A 13 -7.59 -4.98 -7.82
N GLU A 14 -7.04 -5.32 -9.00
CA GLU A 14 -5.79 -6.11 -9.10
C GLU A 14 -4.66 -5.42 -8.34
N TRP A 15 -4.47 -4.10 -8.53
CA TRP A 15 -3.46 -3.31 -7.81
C TRP A 15 -3.66 -3.38 -6.29
N LEU A 16 -4.85 -3.05 -5.81
CA LEU A 16 -5.12 -3.00 -4.36
C LEU A 16 -4.85 -4.35 -3.70
N LEU A 17 -5.18 -5.45 -4.39
CA LEU A 17 -4.90 -6.79 -3.90
C LEU A 17 -3.40 -7.09 -3.83
N LEU A 18 -2.58 -6.59 -4.77
CA LEU A 18 -1.12 -6.73 -4.72
C LEU A 18 -0.54 -6.00 -3.51
N GLU A 19 -0.98 -4.77 -3.23
CA GLU A 19 -0.56 -4.03 -2.02
C GLU A 19 -0.96 -4.80 -0.76
N TYR A 20 -2.20 -5.29 -0.67
CA TYR A 20 -2.66 -6.05 0.49
C TYR A 20 -1.89 -7.37 0.69
N LYS A 21 -1.56 -8.07 -0.40
CA LYS A 21 -0.71 -9.28 -0.34
C LYS A 21 0.68 -8.93 0.17
N HIS A 22 1.25 -7.80 -0.25
CA HIS A 22 2.53 -7.34 0.26
C HIS A 22 2.44 -7.01 1.75
N VAL A 23 1.40 -6.28 2.20
CA VAL A 23 1.15 -6.03 3.63
C VAL A 23 1.10 -7.35 4.42
N ALA A 24 0.41 -8.36 3.90
CA ALA A 24 0.29 -9.67 4.53
C ALA A 24 1.64 -10.37 4.70
N GLN A 25 2.57 -10.24 3.75
CA GLN A 25 3.92 -10.79 3.87
C GLN A 25 4.72 -10.16 5.02
N TRP A 26 4.46 -8.88 5.33
CA TRP A 26 5.15 -8.14 6.39
C TRP A 26 4.51 -8.29 7.77
N TRP A 27 3.18 -8.37 7.83
CA TRP A 27 2.43 -8.35 9.08
C TRP A 27 1.87 -9.71 9.52
N GLY A 28 1.74 -10.68 8.60
CA GLY A 28 1.32 -12.04 8.91
C GLY A 28 0.02 -12.10 9.72
N ASP A 29 0.06 -12.81 10.86
CA ASP A 29 -1.08 -13.00 11.76
C ASP A 29 -1.55 -11.70 12.45
N LYS A 30 -0.76 -10.63 12.39
CA LYS A 30 -1.09 -9.32 12.98
C LYS A 30 -1.87 -8.42 12.04
N LEU A 31 -2.15 -8.85 10.82
CA LEU A 31 -2.95 -8.11 9.84
C LEU A 31 -4.45 -8.39 10.01
N ILE A 32 -5.23 -7.31 10.12
CA ILE A 32 -6.69 -7.33 10.18
C ILE A 32 -7.24 -6.37 9.13
N PHE A 33 -8.15 -6.83 8.28
CA PHE A 33 -8.96 -6.00 7.41
C PHE A 33 -10.30 -5.69 8.07
N THR A 34 -10.65 -4.41 8.19
CA THR A 34 -11.95 -3.95 8.69
C THR A 34 -12.79 -3.35 7.57
N ASN A 35 -14.09 -3.15 7.82
CA ASN A 35 -15.05 -2.62 6.84
C ASN A 35 -15.20 -3.50 5.58
N VAL A 36 -15.02 -4.81 5.72
CA VAL A 36 -14.99 -5.73 4.57
C VAL A 36 -16.41 -6.15 4.15
N LYS A 37 -16.71 -6.00 2.85
CA LYS A 37 -18.01 -6.40 2.28
C LYS A 37 -18.10 -7.92 2.16
N PRO A 38 -19.30 -8.52 2.26
CA PRO A 38 -19.48 -9.97 2.14
C PRO A 38 -18.87 -10.59 0.87
N LYS A 39 -18.93 -9.88 -0.27
CA LYS A 39 -18.38 -10.32 -1.56
C LYS A 39 -16.85 -10.46 -1.57
N GLU A 40 -16.14 -9.67 -0.75
CA GLU A 40 -14.67 -9.58 -0.72
C GLU A 40 -14.07 -10.36 0.45
N ARG A 41 -14.90 -10.79 1.41
CA ARG A 41 -14.48 -11.51 2.61
C ARG A 41 -13.62 -12.73 2.31
N LYS A 42 -14.01 -13.55 1.33
CA LYS A 42 -13.26 -14.77 0.99
C LYS A 42 -11.84 -14.42 0.52
N ILE A 43 -11.72 -13.42 -0.35
CA ILE A 43 -10.44 -12.99 -0.92
C ILE A 43 -9.51 -12.45 0.17
N LEU A 44 -10.01 -11.56 1.03
CA LEU A 44 -9.19 -10.97 2.10
C LEU A 44 -8.86 -11.95 3.22
N ALA A 45 -9.73 -12.93 3.49
CA ALA A 45 -9.49 -13.96 4.50
C ALA A 45 -8.36 -14.93 4.13
N GLU A 46 -7.96 -15.00 2.86
CA GLU A 46 -6.80 -15.79 2.43
C GLU A 46 -5.46 -15.17 2.85
N ILE A 47 -5.45 -13.86 3.14
CA ILE A 47 -4.22 -13.08 3.39
C ILE A 47 -4.20 -12.35 4.73
N GLY A 48 -5.30 -12.34 5.48
CA GLY A 48 -5.36 -11.73 6.82
C GLY A 48 -6.67 -12.00 7.54
N SER A 49 -6.78 -11.55 8.78
CA SER A 49 -8.03 -11.63 9.52
C SER A 49 -9.04 -10.63 8.97
N VAL A 50 -10.33 -10.96 8.99
CA VAL A 50 -11.38 -10.11 8.40
C VAL A 50 -12.47 -9.80 9.41
N VAL A 51 -12.81 -8.51 9.51
CA VAL A 51 -13.93 -7.98 10.27
C VAL A 51 -14.85 -7.19 9.34
N THR A 52 -16.16 -7.48 9.40
CA THR A 52 -17.16 -6.84 8.54
C THR A 52 -17.42 -5.39 8.96
N GLU A 53 -17.30 -5.10 10.25
CA GLU A 53 -17.52 -3.78 10.81
C GLU A 53 -16.30 -2.88 10.58
N SER A 54 -16.58 -1.59 10.40
CA SER A 54 -15.55 -0.54 10.30
C SER A 54 -14.83 -0.34 11.63
N ILE A 55 -13.52 -0.10 11.60
CA ILE A 55 -12.71 0.24 12.78
C ILE A 55 -13.24 1.48 13.52
N THR A 56 -13.91 2.37 12.79
CA THR A 56 -14.52 3.58 13.37
C THR A 56 -15.67 3.24 14.33
N LYS A 57 -16.33 2.09 14.14
CA LYS A 57 -17.49 1.62 14.91
C LYS A 57 -17.18 0.52 15.92
N LEU A 58 -16.01 -0.13 15.80
CA LEU A 58 -15.62 -1.19 16.72
C LEU A 58 -15.40 -0.62 18.14
N PRO A 59 -15.81 -1.36 19.20
CA PRO A 59 -15.61 -0.96 20.59
C PRO A 59 -14.16 -1.23 21.04
N VAL A 60 -13.19 -0.64 20.35
CA VAL A 60 -11.76 -0.72 20.69
C VAL A 60 -11.38 0.36 21.68
N ASP A 61 -10.40 0.07 22.54
CA ASP A 61 -9.79 1.06 23.42
C ASP A 61 -9.06 2.11 22.58
N ARG A 62 -9.63 3.31 22.48
CA ARG A 62 -9.11 4.40 21.65
C ARG A 62 -7.70 4.83 22.04
N SER A 63 -7.31 4.64 23.31
CA SER A 63 -5.96 4.99 23.79
C SER A 63 -4.86 4.13 23.18
N LYS A 64 -5.22 2.94 22.67
CA LYS A 64 -4.31 2.00 22.01
C LYS A 64 -4.29 2.13 20.49
N VAL A 65 -5.13 3.00 19.93
CA VAL A 65 -5.26 3.16 18.49
C VAL A 65 -4.39 4.32 18.01
N ILE A 66 -3.62 4.06 16.96
CA ILE A 66 -2.86 5.06 16.21
C ILE A 66 -3.35 5.04 14.76
N VAL A 67 -3.89 6.15 14.28
CA VAL A 67 -4.24 6.32 12.87
C VAL A 67 -3.07 6.95 12.13
N LEU A 68 -2.62 6.33 11.04
CA LEU A 68 -1.63 6.92 10.15
C LEU A 68 -2.32 7.89 9.19
N ASP A 69 -2.02 9.18 9.32
CA ASP A 69 -2.61 10.25 8.52
C ASP A 69 -1.50 11.21 8.09
N LEU A 70 -1.38 11.43 6.78
CA LEU A 70 -0.40 12.36 6.21
C LEU A 70 -0.56 13.79 6.74
N GLN A 71 -1.76 14.18 7.17
CA GLN A 71 -2.04 15.50 7.74
C GLN A 71 -1.82 15.59 9.25
N ALA A 72 -1.34 14.53 9.90
CA ALA A 72 -1.00 14.59 11.31
C ALA A 72 0.13 15.60 11.57
N LYS A 73 0.16 16.15 12.79
CA LYS A 73 1.19 17.11 13.20
C LYS A 73 2.47 16.44 13.71
N GLU A 74 2.32 15.25 14.28
CA GLU A 74 3.41 14.52 14.94
C GLU A 74 3.73 13.26 14.13
N GLU A 75 5.00 12.92 14.04
CA GLU A 75 5.46 11.70 13.41
C GLU A 75 5.25 10.50 14.31
N LEU A 76 5.06 9.32 13.70
CA LEU A 76 5.04 8.05 14.40
C LEU A 76 6.43 7.76 14.96
N LYS A 77 6.50 7.42 16.24
CA LYS A 77 7.76 7.05 16.89
C LYS A 77 7.65 5.66 17.52
N PRO A 78 8.78 4.94 17.70
CA PRO A 78 8.78 3.67 18.41
C PRO A 78 8.12 3.78 19.80
N GLU A 79 8.31 4.91 20.49
CA GLU A 79 7.76 5.14 21.83
C GLU A 79 6.23 5.27 21.85
N ASP A 80 5.58 5.47 20.71
CA ASP A 80 4.12 5.46 20.64
C ASP A 80 3.55 4.03 20.66
N ILE A 81 4.37 3.01 20.38
CA ILE A 81 3.92 1.67 20.01
C ILE A 81 4.26 0.66 21.13
N SER A 82 3.22 0.06 21.68
CA SER A 82 3.27 -1.10 22.58
C SER A 82 2.82 -2.39 21.88
N GLU A 83 2.92 -3.53 22.56
CA GLU A 83 2.49 -4.82 22.00
C GLU A 83 1.00 -4.90 21.67
N ASP A 84 0.16 -4.17 22.39
CA ASP A 84 -1.28 -4.12 22.23
C ASP A 84 -1.77 -2.89 21.43
N THR A 85 -0.85 -2.15 20.82
CA THR A 85 -1.17 -1.02 19.94
C THR A 85 -1.84 -1.52 18.66
N ILE A 86 -2.84 -0.78 18.20
CA ILE A 86 -3.55 -0.98 16.93
C ILE A 86 -3.18 0.17 16.01
N ILE A 87 -2.38 -0.11 14.98
CA ILE A 87 -2.02 0.85 13.95
C ILE A 87 -3.07 0.75 12.83
N VAL A 88 -3.68 1.86 12.45
CA VAL A 88 -4.73 1.92 11.43
C VAL A 88 -4.20 2.63 10.20
N VAL A 89 -4.27 1.95 9.06
CA VAL A 89 -3.99 2.51 7.72
C VAL A 89 -5.27 2.48 6.90
N GLY A 90 -5.53 3.55 6.15
CA GLY A 90 -6.64 3.56 5.20
C GLY A 90 -6.29 2.71 3.98
N GLY A 91 -7.07 1.65 3.75
CA GLY A 91 -7.01 0.83 2.54
C GLY A 91 -7.65 1.57 1.37
N ILE A 92 -6.99 2.65 0.94
CA ILE A 92 -7.41 3.54 -0.14
C ILE A 92 -6.20 3.86 -1.02
N LEU A 93 -6.27 3.54 -2.31
CA LEU A 93 -5.24 3.87 -3.28
C LEU A 93 -5.11 5.37 -3.42
N GLY A 94 -3.87 5.87 -3.34
CA GLY A 94 -3.53 7.27 -3.44
C GLY A 94 -3.93 7.93 -4.76
N ASP A 95 -4.16 9.25 -4.75
CA ASP A 95 -4.12 10.05 -5.99
C ASP A 95 -2.75 10.71 -6.12
N ALA A 96 -2.43 11.22 -7.31
CA ALA A 96 -1.20 12.00 -7.53
C ALA A 96 -1.08 13.23 -6.61
N ILE A 97 -2.21 13.78 -6.14
CA ILE A 97 -2.24 14.85 -5.13
C ILE A 97 -3.01 14.35 -3.90
N PRO A 98 -2.42 14.34 -2.69
CA PRO A 98 -3.10 13.88 -1.49
C PRO A 98 -4.38 14.68 -1.21
N ARG A 99 -5.53 14.00 -1.20
CA ARG A 99 -6.86 14.61 -0.95
C ARG A 99 -7.31 14.56 0.52
N GLY A 100 -6.46 14.10 1.45
CA GLY A 100 -6.83 13.97 2.87
C GLY A 100 -7.94 12.95 3.13
N ARG A 101 -8.04 11.90 2.29
CA ARG A 101 -9.11 10.89 2.38
C ARG A 101 -9.10 10.14 3.71
N THR A 102 -7.92 9.79 4.24
CA THR A 102 -7.78 9.17 5.56
C THR A 102 -8.42 10.02 6.65
N ARG A 103 -8.12 11.33 6.67
CA ARG A 103 -8.73 12.26 7.61
C ARG A 103 -10.25 12.26 7.53
N LYS A 104 -10.80 12.34 6.32
CA LYS A 104 -12.24 12.40 6.06
C LYS A 104 -12.97 11.10 6.39
N LEU A 105 -12.34 9.96 6.14
CA LEU A 105 -13.01 8.65 6.20
C LEU A 105 -12.78 7.93 7.52
N ILE A 106 -11.64 8.16 8.17
CA ILE A 106 -11.20 7.49 9.40
C ILE A 106 -10.99 8.50 10.53
N THR A 107 -9.96 9.35 10.44
CA THR A 107 -9.46 10.17 11.57
C THR A 107 -10.56 11.03 12.20
N SER A 108 -11.36 11.72 11.39
CA SER A 108 -12.46 12.58 11.85
C SER A 108 -13.60 11.83 12.56
N LYS A 109 -13.66 10.51 12.43
CA LYS A 109 -14.69 9.65 13.06
C LYS A 109 -14.17 8.89 14.27
N MET A 110 -12.88 9.04 14.61
CA MET A 110 -12.23 8.31 15.70
C MET A 110 -11.68 9.30 16.72
N GLU A 111 -12.58 9.94 17.46
CA GLU A 111 -12.16 10.85 18.53
C GLU A 111 -11.42 10.09 19.65
N GLY A 112 -10.40 10.74 20.24
CA GLY A 112 -9.61 10.19 21.34
C GLY A 112 -8.50 9.22 20.92
N VAL A 113 -8.29 8.98 19.62
CA VAL A 113 -7.15 8.19 19.13
C VAL A 113 -5.91 9.06 18.91
N LYS A 114 -4.72 8.45 18.96
CA LYS A 114 -3.50 9.10 18.48
C LYS A 114 -3.53 9.15 16.95
N VAL A 115 -2.98 10.23 16.39
CA VAL A 115 -2.84 10.40 14.94
C VAL A 115 -1.40 10.77 14.64
N ARG A 116 -0.79 10.06 13.69
CA ARG A 116 0.64 10.16 13.40
C ARG A 116 0.89 10.17 11.89
N HIS A 117 1.92 10.91 11.45
CA HIS A 117 2.43 10.81 10.09
C HIS A 117 3.66 9.92 10.04
N ILE A 118 3.97 9.39 8.87
CA ILE A 118 5.17 8.58 8.62
C ILE A 118 6.11 9.27 7.64
N GLY A 119 6.04 10.59 7.59
CA GLY A 119 6.85 11.44 6.71
C GLY A 119 6.00 12.48 6.02
N ARG A 120 6.66 13.34 5.25
CA ARG A 120 6.03 14.30 4.36
C ARG A 120 5.55 13.70 3.03
N PRO A 121 6.24 12.73 2.41
CA PRO A 121 5.75 12.18 1.15
C PRO A 121 4.58 11.23 1.39
N GLN A 122 3.78 11.06 0.34
CA GLN A 122 2.71 10.07 0.29
C GLN A 122 3.30 8.70 -0.02
N PHE A 123 2.88 7.67 0.72
CA PHE A 123 3.23 6.28 0.45
C PHE A 123 1.99 5.52 -0.05
N SER A 124 2.22 4.40 -0.73
CA SER A 124 1.21 3.36 -0.97
C SER A 124 0.76 2.72 0.34
N ILE A 125 -0.30 1.90 0.32
CA ILE A 125 -0.85 1.27 1.54
C ILE A 125 0.19 0.31 2.13
N ASP A 126 0.82 -0.49 1.27
CA ASP A 126 1.90 -1.38 1.67
C ASP A 126 3.15 -0.63 2.13
N GLY A 127 3.58 0.42 1.41
CA GLY A 127 4.71 1.26 1.81
C GLY A 127 4.50 1.88 3.20
N ALA A 128 3.31 2.42 3.46
CA ALA A 128 2.96 2.95 4.77
C ALA A 128 2.96 1.87 5.87
N SER A 129 2.45 0.69 5.54
CA SER A 129 2.41 -0.46 6.44
C SER A 129 3.81 -1.00 6.77
N ILE A 130 4.72 -0.98 5.80
CA ILE A 130 6.12 -1.37 5.98
C ILE A 130 6.86 -0.37 6.86
N ILE A 131 6.67 0.93 6.64
CA ILE A 131 7.28 1.96 7.50
C ILE A 131 6.78 1.81 8.94
N ALA A 132 5.48 1.62 9.14
CA ALA A 132 4.91 1.36 10.46
C ALA A 132 5.51 0.10 11.11
N LYS A 133 5.74 -0.95 10.33
CA LYS A 133 6.39 -2.19 10.78
C LYS A 133 7.82 -1.94 11.25
N LEU A 134 8.63 -1.26 10.43
CA LEU A 134 10.00 -0.91 10.78
C LEU A 134 10.07 -0.03 12.05
N ILE A 135 9.16 0.93 12.19
CA ILE A 135 9.08 1.77 13.38
C ILE A 135 8.66 0.96 14.62
N SER A 136 7.72 0.02 14.46
CA SER A 136 7.32 -0.90 15.53
C SER A 136 8.44 -1.83 15.99
N GLU A 137 9.45 -2.04 15.15
CA GLU A 137 10.66 -2.82 15.42
C GLU A 137 11.82 -1.98 15.96
N GLY A 138 11.58 -0.69 16.23
CA GLY A 138 12.51 0.19 16.91
C GLY A 138 13.24 1.20 16.02
N LYS A 139 13.04 1.18 14.69
CA LYS A 139 13.62 2.20 13.81
C LYS A 139 12.93 3.55 14.01
N ARG A 140 13.69 4.63 14.02
CA ARG A 140 13.15 5.98 13.90
C ARG A 140 12.88 6.30 12.43
N LEU A 141 12.00 7.26 12.20
CA LEU A 141 11.57 7.62 10.85
C LEU A 141 12.74 8.14 10.00
N GLU A 142 13.64 8.92 10.61
CA GLU A 142 14.86 9.42 9.99
C GLU A 142 15.87 8.33 9.58
N GLU A 143 15.73 7.11 10.10
CA GLU A 143 16.57 5.96 9.74
C GLU A 143 16.00 5.14 8.57
N ILE A 144 14.79 5.47 8.10
CA ILE A 144 14.11 4.75 7.04
C ILE A 144 14.31 5.53 5.73
N GLU A 145 15.17 4.98 4.88
CA GLU A 145 15.39 5.51 3.55
C GLU A 145 14.17 5.29 2.65
N TYR A 146 13.97 6.18 1.69
CA TYR A 146 12.94 6.07 0.66
C TYR A 146 13.38 6.78 -0.62
N GLU A 147 12.61 6.58 -1.68
CA GLU A 147 12.75 7.34 -2.94
C GLU A 147 11.41 7.96 -3.28
N GLU A 148 11.40 9.27 -3.55
CA GLU A 148 10.22 9.96 -4.03
C GLU A 148 10.14 9.85 -5.54
N ASN A 149 8.97 9.47 -6.04
CA ASN A 149 8.68 9.36 -7.45
C ASN A 149 9.65 8.45 -8.23
N PRO A 150 9.90 7.19 -7.80
CA PRO A 150 10.83 6.32 -8.50
C PRO A 150 10.34 6.04 -9.92
N THR A 151 11.29 6.08 -10.86
CA THR A 151 11.06 5.77 -12.27
C THR A 151 11.72 4.43 -12.58
N ILE A 152 10.91 3.46 -13.02
CA ILE A 152 11.35 2.13 -13.40
C ILE A 152 11.40 2.06 -14.91
N LYS A 153 12.60 1.88 -15.45
CA LYS A 153 12.79 1.60 -16.88
C LYS A 153 12.28 0.20 -17.21
N LEU A 154 11.44 0.10 -18.22
CA LEU A 154 10.95 -1.16 -18.76
C LEU A 154 11.84 -1.64 -19.89
N ASP A 155 12.23 -0.72 -20.77
CA ASP A 155 13.10 -0.94 -21.93
C ASP A 155 13.83 0.38 -22.30
N GLU A 156 14.33 0.48 -23.53
CA GLU A 156 15.05 1.65 -24.05
C GLU A 156 14.15 2.90 -24.21
N PHE A 157 12.86 2.70 -24.48
CA PHE A 157 11.92 3.76 -24.85
C PHE A 157 10.85 4.02 -23.79
N SER A 158 10.70 3.13 -22.81
CA SER A 158 9.57 3.17 -21.89
C SER A 158 9.95 3.02 -20.43
N GLU A 159 9.24 3.80 -19.61
CA GLU A 159 9.43 3.86 -18.18
C GLU A 159 8.08 4.07 -17.47
N ILE A 160 8.01 3.60 -16.23
CA ILE A 160 6.88 3.83 -15.32
C ILE A 160 7.38 4.72 -14.20
N THR A 161 6.71 5.85 -13.98
CA THR A 161 6.95 6.70 -12.80
C THR A 161 5.81 6.50 -11.81
N PHE A 162 6.16 6.11 -10.58
CA PHE A 162 5.19 6.00 -9.49
C PHE A 162 5.05 7.33 -8.77
N HIS A 163 3.87 7.94 -8.72
CA HIS A 163 3.67 9.26 -8.09
C HIS A 163 3.50 9.19 -6.56
N TYR A 164 4.36 8.42 -5.89
CA TYR A 164 4.41 8.26 -4.44
C TYR A 164 5.83 7.86 -4.02
N ALA A 165 6.13 7.93 -2.72
CA ALA A 165 7.39 7.48 -2.17
C ALA A 165 7.39 5.97 -1.92
N VAL A 166 8.54 5.34 -2.15
CA VAL A 166 8.75 3.91 -1.94
C VAL A 166 9.85 3.70 -0.90
N PRO A 167 9.60 2.99 0.21
CA PRO A 167 10.61 2.74 1.22
C PRO A 167 11.74 1.86 0.69
N LYS A 168 12.93 2.03 1.24
CA LYS A 168 14.13 1.25 0.92
C LYS A 168 14.53 0.36 2.09
N LEU A 169 15.01 -0.83 1.76
CA LEU A 169 15.69 -1.71 2.70
C LEU A 169 16.99 -2.21 2.07
N ASN A 170 18.11 -1.97 2.75
CA ASN A 170 19.45 -2.33 2.26
C ASN A 170 19.72 -1.78 0.84
N GLY A 171 19.34 -0.52 0.60
CA GLY A 171 19.49 0.15 -0.69
C GLY A 171 18.50 -0.29 -1.78
N LYS A 172 17.62 -1.25 -1.53
CA LYS A 172 16.62 -1.73 -2.51
C LYS A 172 15.25 -1.13 -2.27
N LEU A 173 14.59 -0.65 -3.33
CA LEU A 173 13.20 -0.22 -3.28
C LEU A 173 12.29 -1.41 -2.95
N LEU A 174 11.43 -1.22 -1.95
CA LEU A 174 10.40 -2.19 -1.57
C LEU A 174 9.13 -1.97 -2.40
N LEU A 175 9.26 -2.14 -3.72
CA LEU A 175 8.12 -2.09 -4.63
C LEU A 175 7.16 -3.24 -4.35
N THR A 176 5.88 -2.98 -4.52
CA THR A 176 4.82 -3.97 -4.42
C THR A 176 5.07 -5.12 -5.40
N PRO A 177 5.26 -6.37 -4.93
CA PRO A 177 5.48 -7.51 -5.81
C PRO A 177 4.34 -7.67 -6.84
N GLY A 178 4.71 -7.83 -8.11
CA GLY A 178 3.76 -7.99 -9.23
C GLY A 178 3.21 -6.67 -9.80
N LEU A 179 3.47 -5.52 -9.16
CA LEU A 179 2.91 -4.25 -9.61
C LEU A 179 3.49 -3.79 -10.96
N ILE A 180 4.80 -3.97 -11.18
CA ILE A 180 5.42 -3.65 -12.48
C ILE A 180 4.77 -4.47 -13.61
N GLU A 181 4.53 -5.76 -13.37
CA GLU A 181 3.93 -6.65 -14.38
C GLU A 181 2.45 -6.29 -14.65
N LEU A 182 1.71 -5.89 -13.61
CA LEU A 182 0.37 -5.35 -13.77
C LEU A 182 0.37 -4.09 -14.64
N GLN A 183 1.29 -3.15 -14.37
CA GLN A 183 1.39 -1.92 -15.14
C GLN A 183 1.80 -2.16 -16.59
N LYS A 184 2.73 -3.09 -16.84
CA LYS A 184 3.09 -3.53 -18.20
C LYS A 184 1.86 -4.04 -18.95
N LYS A 185 1.11 -4.98 -18.35
CA LYS A 185 -0.14 -5.51 -18.90
C LYS A 185 -1.15 -4.41 -19.22
N GLU A 186 -1.33 -3.43 -18.32
CA GLU A 186 -2.24 -2.30 -18.54
C GLU A 186 -1.77 -1.35 -19.66
N LEU A 187 -0.46 -1.21 -19.85
CA LEU A 187 0.14 -0.44 -20.94
C LEU A 187 0.16 -1.20 -22.28
N GLY A 188 -0.30 -2.45 -22.32
CA GLY A 188 -0.27 -3.28 -23.52
C GLY A 188 1.11 -3.81 -23.87
N TYR A 189 2.04 -3.86 -22.90
CA TYR A 189 3.22 -4.71 -22.98
C TYR A 189 2.75 -6.16 -22.93
N LEU A 190 2.34 -6.68 -24.08
CA LEU A 190 2.32 -8.11 -24.30
C LEU A 190 3.78 -8.52 -24.39
N GLU A 191 4.17 -9.64 -23.76
CA GLU A 191 5.35 -10.35 -24.23
C GLU A 191 5.12 -10.50 -25.74
N GLU A 192 6.01 -9.94 -26.55
CA GLU A 192 6.05 -10.21 -27.97
C GLU A 192 6.21 -11.73 -28.08
N ASP A 193 5.10 -12.47 -28.12
CA ASP A 193 5.02 -13.59 -29.05
C ASP A 193 5.44 -12.95 -30.37
N GLU A 194 6.67 -13.25 -30.81
CA GLU A 194 7.21 -12.81 -32.09
C GLU A 194 6.09 -12.86 -33.11
N ASP A 195 5.54 -11.70 -33.44
CA ASP A 195 4.44 -11.60 -34.38
C ASP A 195 5.12 -11.78 -35.74
N ASP A 196 5.40 -13.04 -36.08
CA ASP A 196 6.10 -13.48 -37.30
C ASP A 196 5.50 -12.78 -38.53
N GLY A 197 4.20 -12.45 -38.47
CA GLY A 197 3.49 -11.69 -39.50
C GLY A 197 3.90 -10.21 -39.64
N LEU A 198 4.29 -9.52 -38.55
CA LEU A 198 4.82 -8.16 -38.62
C LEU A 198 6.25 -8.14 -39.17
N ILE A 199 7.08 -9.11 -38.78
CA ILE A 199 8.43 -9.28 -39.33
C ILE A 199 8.34 -9.59 -40.82
N GLU A 200 7.48 -10.53 -41.24
CA GLU A 200 7.26 -10.84 -42.66
C GLU A 200 6.71 -9.65 -43.46
N PHE A 201 5.89 -8.78 -42.85
CA PHE A 201 5.39 -7.56 -43.49
C PHE A 201 6.50 -6.53 -43.71
N PHE A 202 7.35 -6.27 -42.71
CA PHE A 202 8.48 -5.33 -42.85
C PHE A 202 9.66 -5.92 -43.66
N GLU A 203 9.80 -7.24 -43.72
CA GLU A 203 10.75 -7.94 -44.58
C GLU A 203 10.25 -8.13 -46.03
N GLY A 204 9.03 -7.69 -46.35
CA GLY A 204 8.46 -7.76 -47.69
C GLY A 204 8.16 -9.19 -48.17
N LYS A 205 7.90 -10.12 -47.24
CA LYS A 205 7.60 -11.54 -47.50
C LYS A 205 6.10 -11.87 -47.47
N GLY A 206 5.23 -10.94 -47.06
CA GLY A 206 3.78 -11.13 -47.12
C GLY A 206 3.19 -10.91 -48.53
N GLU A 207 2.44 -11.87 -49.05
CA GLU A 207 1.63 -11.70 -50.27
C GLU A 207 0.42 -10.78 -50.03
N LEU A 208 0.05 -9.99 -51.05
CA LEU A 208 -1.15 -9.13 -51.11
C LEU A 208 -2.46 -9.92 -51.12
#